data_AF-A0A0M3BT08-F1
#
_entry.id   AF-A0A0M3BT08-F1
#
_cell.length_a   1.000
_cell.length_b   1.000
_cell.length_c   1.000
_cell.angle_alpha   90.00
_cell.angle_beta   90.00
_cell.angle_gamma   90.00
#
_symmetry.space_group_name_H-M   'P 1'
#
loop_
_entity.id
_entity.type
_entity.pdbx_description
1 polymer ?
#
loop_
_entity_poly.entity_id
_entity_poly.type
_entity_poly.pdbx_seq_one_letter_code
_entity_poly.pdbx_strand_id
1 'polypeptide(L)' 'MTSTPRILGAFGILLILVFIGGWSWKQADDEARLSIERQNNEAGDASDRARGDFDVCPHGLWDFGAEKCIGAAAGGGD' A
#
# COMPACT_ATOMS: atom_id res chain seq x y z
N MET A 1 10.86 -48.86 -19.40
CA MET A 1 12.06 -48.05 -19.67
C MET A 1 11.62 -46.65 -20.06
N THR A 2 11.70 -45.69 -19.14
CA THR A 2 11.48 -44.28 -19.46
C THR A 2 12.63 -43.82 -20.35
N SER A 3 12.36 -43.61 -21.63
CA SER A 3 13.34 -43.13 -22.60
C SER A 3 13.94 -41.82 -22.07
N THR A 4 15.27 -41.75 -21.91
CA THR A 4 16.06 -40.58 -21.51
C THR A 4 15.52 -39.21 -21.99
N PRO A 5 15.06 -39.04 -23.25
CA PRO A 5 14.47 -37.77 -23.70
C PRO A 5 13.21 -37.33 -22.93
N ARG A 6 12.37 -38.27 -22.45
CA ARG A 6 11.16 -37.95 -21.66
C ARG A 6 11.50 -37.42 -20.28
N ILE A 7 12.57 -37.94 -19.68
CA ILE A 7 13.06 -37.46 -18.37
C ILE A 7 13.61 -36.05 -18.52
N LEU A 8 14.44 -35.80 -19.54
CA LEU A 8 14.96 -34.46 -19.83
C LEU A 8 13.85 -33.45 -20.11
N GLY A 9 12.82 -33.85 -20.88
CA GLY A 9 11.65 -33.01 -21.11
C GLY A 9 10.90 -32.67 -19.82
N ALA A 10 10.69 -33.65 -18.94
CA ALA A 10 10.02 -33.42 -17.65
C ALA A 10 10.81 -32.46 -16.76
N PHE A 11 12.14 -32.61 -16.66
CA PHE A 11 12.99 -31.68 -15.93
C PHE A 11 12.96 -30.27 -16.52
N GLY A 12 12.96 -30.14 -17.85
CA GLY A 12 12.83 -28.84 -18.52
C GLY A 12 11.54 -28.13 -18.14
N ILE A 13 10.41 -28.84 -18.16
CA ILE A 13 9.10 -28.28 -17.75
C ILE A 13 9.14 -27.87 -16.27
N LEU A 14 9.70 -28.71 -15.41
CA LEU A 14 9.76 -28.45 -13.97
C LEU A 14 10.59 -27.19 -13.66
N LEU A 15 11.73 -27.02 -14.34
CA LEU A 15 12.55 -25.82 -14.23
C LEU A 15 11.81 -24.56 -14.68
N ILE A 16 11.05 -24.63 -15.77
CA ILE A 16 10.24 -23.50 -16.25
C ILE A 16 9.18 -23.11 -15.22
N LEU A 17 8.46 -24.11 -14.66
CA LEU A 17 7.44 -23.85 -13.64
C LEU A 17 8.03 -23.22 -12.38
N VAL A 18 9.19 -23.71 -11.93
CA VAL A 18 9.90 -23.14 -10.77
C VAL A 18 10.35 -21.70 -11.07
N PHE A 19 10.85 -21.44 -12.27
CA PHE A 19 11.31 -20.10 -12.66
C PHE A 19 10.15 -19.10 -12.69
N ILE A 20 9.03 -19.45 -13.33
CA ILE A 20 7.84 -18.60 -13.39
C ILE A 20 7.27 -18.37 -11.99
N GLY A 21 7.11 -19.44 -11.20
CA GLY A 21 6.59 -19.35 -9.84
C GLY A 21 7.45 -18.44 -8.95
N GLY A 22 8.77 -18.60 -8.98
CA GLY A 22 9.69 -17.75 -8.21
C GLY A 22 9.67 -16.29 -8.64
N TRP A 23 9.58 -16.02 -9.95
CA TRP A 23 9.50 -14.66 -10.47
C TRP A 23 8.19 -13.97 -10.04
N SER A 24 7.05 -14.66 -10.17
CA SER A 24 5.74 -14.12 -9.75
C SER A 24 5.67 -13.88 -8.25
N TRP A 25 6.26 -14.76 -7.44
CA TRP A 25 6.27 -14.60 -5.98
C TRP A 25 7.05 -13.35 -5.54
N LYS A 26 8.18 -13.08 -6.21
CA LYS A 26 9.00 -11.89 -5.96
C LYS A 26 8.24 -10.61 -6.34
N GLN A 27 7.55 -10.60 -7.48
CA GLN A 27 6.75 -9.44 -7.89
C GLN A 27 5.59 -9.15 -6.94
N ALA A 28 4.89 -10.19 -6.47
CA ALA A 28 3.77 -10.02 -5.55
C ALA A 28 4.20 -9.42 -4.19
N ASP A 29 5.37 -9.80 -3.68
CA ASP A 29 5.91 -9.24 -2.43
C ASP A 29 6.36 -7.78 -2.60
N ASP A 30 7.00 -7.45 -3.73
CA ASP A 30 7.41 -6.08 -4.05
C ASP A 30 6.19 -5.14 -4.19
N GLU A 31 5.13 -5.59 -4.87
CA GLU A 31 3.87 -4.82 -5.02
C GLU A 31 3.12 -4.66 -3.69
N ALA A 32 3.03 -5.72 -2.88
CA ALA A 32 2.40 -5.68 -1.57
C ALA A 32 3.14 -4.69 -0.64
N ARG A 33 4.46 -4.76 -0.58
CA ARG A 33 5.29 -3.85 0.22
C ARG A 33 5.13 -2.40 -0.22
N LEU A 34 5.19 -2.13 -1.52
CA LEU A 34 4.99 -0.78 -2.06
C LEU A 34 3.59 -0.23 -1.74
N SER A 35 2.55 -1.07 -1.81
CA SER A 35 1.18 -0.67 -1.48
C SER A 35 0.99 -0.40 0.01
N ILE A 36 1.65 -1.16 0.89
CA ILE A 36 1.61 -0.97 2.34
C ILE A 36 2.36 0.30 2.73
N GLU A 37 3.53 0.55 2.12
CA GLU A 37 4.33 1.73 2.42
C GLU A 37 3.66 3.02 1.95
N ARG A 38 2.99 3.00 0.79
CA ARG A 38 2.15 4.12 0.33
C ARG A 38 0.97 4.36 1.28
N GLN A 39 0.23 3.31 1.64
CA GLN A 39 -0.89 3.42 2.56
C GLN A 39 -0.46 3.92 3.94
N ASN A 40 0.70 3.47 4.43
CA ASN A 40 1.21 3.91 5.73
C ASN A 40 1.60 5.40 5.70
N ASN A 41 2.24 5.85 4.64
CA ASN A 41 2.55 7.27 4.46
C ASN A 41 1.29 8.13 4.34
N GLU A 42 0.26 7.66 3.62
CA GLU A 42 -1.02 8.36 3.51
C GLU A 42 -1.76 8.41 4.86
N ALA A 43 -1.74 7.32 5.64
CA ALA A 43 -2.33 7.29 6.97
C ALA A 43 -1.57 8.20 7.96
N GLY A 44 -0.24 8.20 7.89
CA GLY A 44 0.61 9.10 8.67
C GLY A 44 0.31 10.56 8.36
N ASP A 45 0.32 10.92 7.07
CA ASP A 45 0.02 12.28 6.60
C ASP A 45 -1.42 12.72 6.95
N ALA A 46 -2.40 11.81 6.88
CA ALA A 46 -3.75 12.08 7.34
C ALA A 46 -3.81 12.37 8.85
N SER A 47 -3.07 11.60 9.66
CA SER A 47 -3.02 11.80 11.11
C SER A 47 -2.31 13.10 11.50
N ASP A 48 -1.21 13.43 10.84
CA ASP A 48 -0.46 14.68 11.07
C ASP A 48 -1.29 15.89 10.67
N ARG A 49 -2.02 15.80 9.55
CA ARG A 49 -2.97 16.83 9.11
C ARG A 49 -4.10 17.02 10.12
N ALA A 50 -4.74 15.95 10.57
CA ALA A 50 -5.83 16.03 11.55
C ALA A 50 -5.37 16.64 12.88
N ARG A 51 -4.16 16.29 13.33
CA ARG A 51 -3.54 16.89 14.51
C ARG A 51 -3.22 18.37 14.31
N GLY A 52 -2.65 18.72 13.16
CA GLY A 52 -2.38 20.11 12.79
C GLY A 52 -3.67 20.94 12.78
N ASP A 53 -4.73 20.43 12.15
CA ASP A 53 -6.04 21.07 12.09
C ASP A 53 -6.66 21.26 13.49
N PHE A 54 -6.45 20.30 14.40
CA PHE A 54 -6.86 20.44 15.80
C PHE A 54 -6.07 21.52 16.54
N ASP A 55 -4.73 21.52 16.42
CA ASP A 55 -3.84 22.44 17.13
C ASP A 55 -4.07 23.91 16.70
N VAL A 56 -4.48 24.14 15.45
CA VAL A 56 -4.82 25.49 14.94
C VAL A 56 -6.29 25.88 15.15
N CYS A 57 -7.15 24.93 15.50
CA CYS A 57 -8.57 25.20 15.68
C CYS A 57 -8.80 25.97 17.00
N PRO A 58 -9.53 27.10 16.98
CA PRO A 58 -9.81 27.84 18.20
C PRO A 58 -10.64 27.01 19.19
N HIS A 59 -10.45 27.26 20.48
CA HIS A 59 -11.11 26.50 21.55
C HIS A 59 -12.64 26.46 21.39
N GLY A 60 -13.20 25.24 21.48
CA GLY A 60 -14.65 25.00 21.42
C GLY A 60 -15.24 24.91 20.01
N LEU A 61 -14.43 25.08 18.96
CA LEU A 61 -14.87 24.98 17.56
C LEU A 61 -14.50 23.64 16.91
N TRP A 62 -13.79 22.74 17.60
CA TRP A 62 -13.45 21.43 17.05
C TRP A 62 -14.65 20.48 17.08
N ASP A 63 -15.00 19.91 15.92
CA ASP A 63 -15.97 18.83 15.80
C ASP A 63 -15.26 17.47 15.86
N PHE A 64 -15.41 16.77 16.99
CA PHE A 64 -14.85 15.43 17.20
C PHE A 64 -15.53 14.35 16.36
N GLY A 65 -16.77 14.55 15.93
CA GLY A 65 -17.49 13.60 15.09
C GLY A 65 -17.13 13.73 13.61
N ALA A 66 -16.75 14.93 13.18
CA ALA A 66 -16.35 15.21 11.80
C ALA A 66 -14.82 15.32 11.58
N GLU A 67 -14.03 15.27 12.66
CA GLU A 67 -12.57 15.52 12.67
C GLU A 67 -12.18 16.82 11.95
N LYS A 68 -12.99 17.87 12.14
CA LYS A 68 -12.84 19.16 11.45
C LYS A 68 -13.14 20.32 12.38
N CYS A 69 -12.53 21.46 12.11
CA CYS A 69 -12.88 22.71 12.77
C CYS A 69 -14.18 23.27 12.16
N ILE A 70 -15.17 23.57 12.99
CA ILE A 70 -16.46 24.15 12.62
C ILE A 70 -16.22 25.55 12.08
N GLY A 71 -16.38 25.72 10.76
CA GLY A 71 -16.08 26.96 10.04
C GLY A 71 -15.05 26.83 8.92
N ALA A 72 -14.27 25.73 8.89
CA ALA A 72 -13.25 25.47 7.86
C ALA A 72 -13.82 25.01 6.49
N ALA A 73 -15.11 25.23 6.23
CA ALA A 73 -15.71 24.92 4.93
C ALA A 73 -15.45 26.00 3.85
N ALA A 74 -14.79 27.12 4.13
CA ALA A 74 -14.43 28.11 3.10
C ALA A 74 -13.26 29.02 3.52
N GLY A 75 -12.21 29.12 2.71
CA GLY A 75 -11.15 30.12 2.86
C GLY A 75 -9.77 29.68 2.37
N GLY A 76 -9.62 29.28 1.11
CA GLY A 76 -8.72 30.04 0.25
C GLY A 76 -9.09 31.53 0.17
N GLY A 77 -8.11 32.42 0.40
CA GLY A 77 -8.22 33.89 0.47
C GLY A 77 -7.85 34.36 1.88
N ASP A 78 -6.73 35.03 2.14
CA ASP A 78 -5.87 35.91 1.32
C ASP A 78 -4.38 35.76 1.66
#